data_AF-A0A3B3YF78-F1
#
_entry.id   AF-A0A3B3YF78-F1
#
_cell.length_a   1.000
_cell.length_b   1.000
_cell.length_c   1.000
_cell.angle_alpha   90.00
_cell.angle_beta   90.00
_cell.angle_gamma   90.00
#
_symmetry.space_group_name_H-M   'P 1'
#
loop_
_entity.id
_entity.type
_entity.pdbx_description
1 polymer ?
#
loop_
_entity_poly.entity_id
_entity_poly.type
_entity_poly.pdbx_seq_one_letter_code
_entity_poly.pdbx_strand_id
1 'polypeptide(L)'
;MLRLRLGHLPLLLASDWGRHSRSCPGLDVPPKRRGSQTCRRRNGPEAKGHSDVSMAESTMSPEEIEVEMARIQRLREVLVRRESELRFMMDDIQLCKDIMSLKQELRQIVSVPEKEKNKKHKQQEEELILKIHKLVQKRDFLVDDAEVERLREKEEDKEMAEFLRLKLRPLEQKLKATPNSQKPKRQIPEPPPNKPFITKSGAAIIKDCCGVAQCAVM
;
A
#
# COMPACT_ATOMS: atom_id res chain seq x y z
N MET A 1 35.17 -23.03 44.45
CA MET A 1 36.08 -23.66 43.46
C MET A 1 35.21 -24.68 42.71
N LEU A 2 34.91 -24.67 41.40
CA LEU A 2 35.39 -24.08 40.14
C LEU A 2 34.11 -23.68 39.35
N ARG A 3 33.92 -22.45 38.87
CA ARG A 3 34.30 -21.92 37.53
C ARG A 3 34.35 -22.96 36.40
N LEU A 4 33.32 -22.96 35.55
CA LEU A 4 33.51 -23.17 34.11
C LEU A 4 32.89 -22.00 33.34
N ARG A 5 33.77 -21.32 32.62
CA ARG A 5 33.52 -20.26 31.65
C ARG A 5 33.29 -20.90 30.28
N LEU A 6 32.27 -20.44 29.57
CA LEU A 6 32.13 -20.38 28.11
C LEU A 6 31.03 -19.33 27.91
N GLY A 7 31.11 -18.28 27.12
CA GLY A 7 32.06 -17.74 26.15
C GLY A 7 31.31 -16.54 25.54
N HIS A 8 32.00 -15.43 25.31
CA HIS A 8 31.42 -14.15 24.91
C HIS A 8 31.45 -13.99 23.38
N LEU A 9 30.35 -13.41 22.83
CA LEU A 9 30.21 -12.66 21.55
C LEU A 9 30.22 -13.40 20.19
N PRO A 10 29.70 -12.80 19.08
CA PRO A 10 28.77 -11.66 18.94
C PRO A 10 27.60 -11.87 17.93
N LEU A 11 26.62 -10.96 17.97
CA LEU A 11 25.69 -10.67 16.85
C LEU A 11 26.47 -10.36 15.56
N LEU A 12 26.13 -11.02 14.46
CA LEU A 12 26.27 -10.50 13.08
C LEU A 12 25.24 -11.16 12.15
N LEU A 13 24.47 -10.28 11.48
CA LEU A 13 23.79 -10.39 10.17
C LEU A 13 22.83 -11.58 9.96
N ALA A 14 21.49 -11.40 9.88
CA ALA A 14 20.77 -10.63 8.86
C ALA A 14 21.32 -10.85 7.45
N SER A 15 20.94 -11.97 6.81
CA SER A 15 20.80 -12.17 5.35
C SER A 15 20.48 -13.64 5.06
N ASP A 16 19.22 -14.10 5.16
CA ASP A 16 18.78 -15.25 4.33
C ASP A 16 17.26 -15.53 4.25
N TRP A 17 16.42 -14.49 4.18
CA TRP A 17 15.00 -14.67 3.79
C TRP A 17 14.79 -14.16 2.37
N GLY A 18 15.49 -14.82 1.44
CA GLY A 18 15.50 -14.45 0.03
C GLY A 18 15.70 -15.66 -0.88
N ARG A 19 15.11 -16.83 -0.57
CA ARG A 19 15.13 -17.99 -1.49
C ARG A 19 14.06 -19.04 -1.21
N HIS A 20 12.80 -18.65 -1.08
CA HIS A 20 11.68 -19.60 -1.24
C HIS A 20 10.60 -19.03 -2.17
N SER A 21 11.04 -18.63 -3.36
CA SER A 21 10.16 -18.47 -4.52
C SER A 21 10.70 -19.33 -5.66
N ARG A 22 10.09 -20.51 -5.85
CA ARG A 22 9.76 -21.11 -7.15
C ARG A 22 9.27 -22.56 -6.98
N SER A 23 7.97 -22.76 -7.17
CA SER A 23 7.46 -23.66 -8.21
C SER A 23 5.93 -23.53 -8.30
N CYS A 24 5.47 -22.61 -9.15
CA CYS A 24 4.19 -22.73 -9.82
C CYS A 24 4.49 -22.87 -11.31
N PRO A 25 4.14 -24.00 -11.96
CA PRO A 25 4.43 -24.21 -13.37
C PRO A 25 3.36 -23.57 -14.27
N GLY A 26 3.80 -23.00 -15.38
CA GLY A 26 3.01 -22.94 -16.62
C GLY A 26 2.06 -21.76 -16.78
N LEU A 27 2.60 -20.58 -17.07
CA LEU A 27 1.95 -19.61 -17.96
C LEU A 27 3.01 -19.08 -18.92
N ASP A 28 2.94 -19.54 -20.18
CA ASP A 28 3.79 -19.10 -21.27
C ASP A 28 3.63 -17.59 -21.49
N VAL A 29 4.64 -16.82 -21.09
CA VAL A 29 4.74 -15.40 -21.42
C VAL A 29 5.23 -15.29 -22.87
N PRO A 30 4.47 -14.69 -23.80
CA PRO A 30 4.91 -14.56 -25.19
C PRO A 30 6.11 -13.59 -25.31
N PRO A 31 7.06 -13.85 -26.22
CA PRO A 31 8.28 -13.05 -26.32
C PRO A 31 8.00 -11.64 -26.85
N LYS A 32 8.51 -10.66 -26.10
CA LYS A 32 8.51 -9.22 -26.42
C LYS A 32 9.30 -8.99 -27.73
N ARG A 33 8.59 -8.82 -28.85
CA ARG A 33 9.20 -8.43 -30.13
C ARG A 33 9.86 -7.06 -29.98
N ARG A 34 11.19 -7.03 -30.10
CA ARG A 34 11.97 -5.83 -30.42
C ARG A 34 11.58 -5.36 -31.81
N GLY A 35 10.70 -4.36 -31.89
CA GLY A 35 10.44 -3.62 -33.13
C GLY A 35 11.50 -2.54 -33.30
N SER A 36 12.46 -2.77 -34.20
CA SER A 36 13.35 -1.73 -34.73
C SER A 36 12.51 -0.75 -35.54
N GLN A 37 12.09 0.35 -34.92
CA GLN A 37 11.36 1.40 -35.61
C GLN A 37 12.36 2.28 -36.37
N THR A 38 12.42 2.07 -37.69
CA THR A 38 13.19 2.91 -38.60
C THR A 38 12.58 4.31 -38.66
N CYS A 39 13.39 5.33 -38.40
CA CYS A 39 13.02 6.73 -38.50
C CYS A 39 12.63 7.07 -39.95
N ARG A 40 11.33 7.24 -40.22
CA ARG A 40 10.88 7.93 -41.44
C ARG A 40 11.09 9.43 -41.25
N ARG A 41 12.04 10.01 -41.99
CA ARG A 41 12.11 11.46 -42.22
C ARG A 41 10.77 11.92 -42.82
N ARG A 42 10.09 12.84 -42.15
CA ARG A 42 8.95 13.58 -42.70
C ARG A 42 9.34 15.06 -42.62
N ASN A 43 9.71 15.65 -43.75
CA ASN A 43 9.94 17.08 -43.85
C ASN A 43 8.58 17.78 -43.88
N GLY A 44 8.40 18.80 -43.05
CA GLY A 44 7.23 19.69 -42.99
C GLY A 44 7.60 20.97 -42.22
N PRO A 45 7.05 22.14 -42.60
CA PRO A 45 7.72 23.43 -42.48
C PRO A 45 7.67 24.05 -41.09
N GLU A 46 8.64 24.95 -40.87
CA GLU A 46 8.90 25.74 -39.67
C GLU A 46 7.64 26.42 -39.10
N ALA A 47 7.37 26.17 -37.82
CA ALA A 47 6.49 27.00 -37.01
C ALA A 47 7.28 27.46 -35.77
N LYS A 48 7.61 28.75 -35.77
CA LYS A 48 8.20 29.50 -34.66
C LYS A 48 7.40 29.29 -33.38
N GLY A 49 8.12 29.13 -32.28
CA GLY A 49 7.54 29.11 -30.94
C GLY A 49 8.28 28.13 -30.04
N HIS A 50 9.61 28.27 -29.93
CA HIS A 50 10.31 27.66 -28.81
C HIS A 50 9.82 28.40 -27.57
N SER A 51 8.82 27.84 -26.89
CA SER A 51 8.57 28.13 -25.49
C SER A 51 9.82 27.66 -24.77
N ASP A 52 10.81 28.56 -24.67
CA ASP A 52 11.90 28.42 -23.73
C ASP A 52 11.25 28.27 -22.36
N VAL A 53 11.13 27.02 -21.92
CA VAL A 53 10.93 26.70 -20.52
C VAL A 53 12.17 27.26 -19.86
N SER A 54 12.07 28.50 -19.39
CA SER A 54 13.06 29.11 -18.52
C SER A 54 13.17 28.17 -17.34
N MET A 55 14.20 27.33 -17.37
CA MET A 55 14.74 26.65 -16.21
C MET A 55 15.30 27.75 -15.31
N ALA A 56 14.42 28.60 -14.76
CA ALA A 56 14.80 29.56 -13.75
C ALA A 56 15.49 28.73 -12.67
N GLU A 57 16.80 28.97 -12.55
CA GLU A 57 17.71 28.26 -11.68
C GLU A 57 17.16 28.30 -10.25
N SER A 58 16.41 27.27 -9.89
CA SER A 58 16.29 26.87 -8.50
C SER A 58 17.59 26.14 -8.19
N THR A 59 18.65 26.93 -8.01
CA THR A 59 19.88 26.47 -7.38
C THR A 59 19.56 26.21 -5.91
N MET A 60 18.90 25.08 -5.67
CA MET A 60 18.66 24.56 -4.33
C MET A 60 20.01 24.40 -3.64
N SER A 61 20.11 24.83 -2.39
CA SER A 61 21.33 24.59 -1.62
C SER A 61 21.55 23.08 -1.44
N PRO A 62 22.80 22.61 -1.28
CA PRO A 62 23.08 21.19 -1.02
C PRO A 62 22.24 20.62 0.13
N GLU A 63 22.02 21.40 1.19
CA GLU A 63 21.18 21.04 2.33
C GLU A 63 19.70 20.87 1.95
N GLU A 64 19.15 21.74 1.09
CA GLU A 64 17.77 21.61 0.59
C GLU A 64 17.61 20.37 -0.31
N ILE A 65 18.63 20.04 -1.10
CA ILE A 65 18.66 18.83 -1.91
C ILE A 65 18.62 17.59 -1.01
N GLU A 66 19.40 17.56 0.08
CA GLU A 66 19.39 16.46 1.06
C GLU A 66 18.02 16.27 1.72
N VAL A 67 17.36 17.37 2.08
CA VAL A 67 16.01 17.33 2.67
C VAL A 67 14.99 16.77 1.67
N GLU A 68 15.02 17.20 0.41
CA GLU A 68 14.11 16.69 -0.62
C GLU A 68 14.41 15.22 -0.98
N MET A 69 15.68 14.81 -1.03
CA MET A 69 16.04 13.39 -1.20
C MET A 69 15.45 12.52 -0.08
N ALA A 70 15.57 12.95 1.18
CA ALA A 70 14.97 12.25 2.31
C ALA A 70 13.44 12.21 2.21
N ARG A 71 12.80 13.26 1.68
CA ARG A 71 11.36 13.29 1.43
C ARG A 71 10.95 12.32 0.32
N ILE A 72 11.70 12.27 -0.78
CA ILE A 72 11.49 11.32 -1.88
C ILE A 72 11.63 9.89 -1.39
N GLN A 73 12.64 9.60 -0.58
CA GLN A 73 12.86 8.25 -0.03
C GLN A 73 11.69 7.81 0.86
N ARG A 74 11.20 8.69 1.75
CA ARG A 74 10.01 8.40 2.56
C ARG A 74 8.78 8.14 1.69
N LEU A 75 8.56 8.96 0.65
CA LEU A 75 7.44 8.77 -0.26
C LEU A 75 7.54 7.43 -1.00
N ARG A 76 8.74 7.07 -1.47
CA ARG A 76 8.99 5.78 -2.11
C ARG A 76 8.62 4.62 -1.20
N GLU A 77 9.01 4.67 0.07
CA GLU A 77 8.68 3.62 1.04
C GLU A 77 7.16 3.47 1.23
N VAL A 78 6.43 4.58 1.38
CA VAL A 78 4.96 4.57 1.46
C VAL A 78 4.34 3.95 0.21
N LEU A 79 4.81 4.33 -0.98
CA LEU A 79 4.29 3.81 -2.24
C LEU A 79 4.56 2.31 -2.42
N VAL A 80 5.73 1.83 -2.03
CA VAL A 80 6.09 0.40 -2.10
C VAL A 80 5.22 -0.44 -1.16
N ARG A 81 4.92 0.04 0.05
CA ARG A 81 3.99 -0.64 0.97
C ARG A 81 2.58 -0.72 0.38
N ARG A 82 2.08 0.40 -0.16
CA ARG A 82 0.78 0.46 -0.82
C ARG A 82 0.69 -0.45 -2.04
N GLU A 83 1.77 -0.54 -2.83
CA GLU A 83 1.87 -1.48 -3.95
C GLU A 83 1.76 -2.93 -3.48
N SER A 84 2.44 -3.29 -2.39
CA SER A 84 2.35 -4.64 -1.82
C SER A 84 0.93 -4.96 -1.32
N GLU A 85 0.27 -4.02 -0.62
CA GLU A 85 -1.14 -4.16 -0.21
C GLU A 85 -2.06 -4.37 -1.42
N LEU A 86 -1.87 -3.57 -2.49
CA LEU A 86 -2.63 -3.70 -3.73
C LEU A 86 -2.41 -5.06 -4.40
N ARG A 87 -1.19 -5.63 -4.33
CA ARG A 87 -0.91 -6.97 -4.86
C ARG A 87 -1.64 -8.05 -4.07
N PHE A 88 -1.66 -7.98 -2.73
CA PHE A 88 -2.46 -8.90 -1.91
C PHE A 88 -3.95 -8.83 -2.26
N MET A 89 -4.51 -7.62 -2.42
CA MET A 89 -5.92 -7.46 -2.82
C MET A 89 -6.20 -8.00 -4.23
N MET A 90 -5.28 -7.80 -5.17
CA MET A 90 -5.42 -8.33 -6.53
C MET A 90 -5.45 -9.87 -6.52
N ASP A 91 -4.58 -10.49 -5.75
CA ASP A 91 -4.51 -11.94 -5.62
C ASP A 91 -5.76 -12.50 -4.90
N ASP A 92 -6.26 -11.85 -3.85
CA ASP A 92 -7.53 -12.22 -3.20
C ASP A 92 -8.73 -12.09 -4.15
N ILE A 93 -8.80 -11.01 -4.93
CA ILE A 93 -9.84 -10.84 -5.96
C ILE A 93 -9.78 -11.99 -6.97
N GLN A 94 -8.59 -12.43 -7.38
CA GLN A 94 -8.46 -13.53 -8.32
C GLN A 94 -8.91 -14.86 -7.71
N LEU A 95 -8.51 -15.15 -6.47
CA LEU A 95 -8.99 -16.32 -5.74
C LEU A 95 -10.51 -16.30 -5.57
N CYS A 96 -11.10 -15.14 -5.26
CA CYS A 96 -12.54 -14.97 -5.14
C CYS A 96 -13.26 -15.25 -6.46
N LYS A 97 -12.73 -14.77 -7.60
CA LYS A 97 -13.30 -15.05 -8.93
C LYS A 97 -13.27 -16.55 -9.25
N ASP A 98 -12.14 -17.21 -9.01
CA ASP A 98 -11.97 -18.63 -9.28
C ASP A 98 -12.92 -19.47 -8.41
N ILE A 99 -13.00 -19.15 -7.11
CA ILE A 99 -13.94 -19.77 -6.17
C ILE A 99 -15.40 -19.55 -6.61
N MET A 100 -15.75 -18.33 -7.05
CA MET A 100 -17.10 -18.02 -7.50
C MET A 100 -17.48 -18.81 -8.76
N SER A 101 -16.57 -18.97 -9.73
CA SER A 101 -16.78 -19.78 -10.93
C SER A 101 -17.06 -21.24 -10.55
N LEU A 102 -16.17 -21.84 -9.75
CA LEU A 102 -16.33 -23.24 -9.33
C LEU A 102 -17.60 -23.45 -8.50
N LYS A 103 -17.96 -22.49 -7.63
CA LYS A 103 -19.22 -22.54 -6.88
C LYS A 103 -20.44 -22.45 -7.80
N GLN A 104 -20.35 -21.70 -8.90
CA GLN A 104 -21.43 -21.62 -9.88
C GLN A 104 -21.60 -22.95 -10.64
N GLU A 105 -20.51 -23.57 -11.07
CA GLU A 105 -20.51 -24.90 -11.68
C GLU A 105 -21.07 -25.96 -10.72
N LEU A 106 -20.65 -25.92 -9.46
CA LEU A 106 -21.16 -26.82 -8.42
C LEU A 106 -22.67 -26.65 -8.21
N ARG A 107 -23.17 -25.40 -8.18
CA ARG A 107 -24.61 -25.12 -8.07
C ARG A 107 -25.41 -25.74 -9.22
N GLN A 108 -24.87 -25.75 -10.44
CA GLN A 108 -25.55 -26.38 -11.59
C GLN A 108 -25.73 -27.89 -11.36
N ILE A 109 -24.68 -28.59 -10.91
CA ILE A 109 -24.75 -30.03 -10.63
C ILE A 109 -25.68 -30.33 -9.45
N VAL A 110 -25.59 -29.55 -8.36
CA VAL A 110 -26.41 -29.74 -7.16
C VAL A 110 -27.89 -29.47 -7.43
N SER A 111 -28.21 -28.65 -8.42
CA SER A 111 -29.60 -28.36 -8.81
C SER A 111 -30.31 -29.56 -9.48
N VAL A 112 -29.56 -30.54 -9.99
CA VAL A 112 -30.12 -31.76 -10.58
C VAL A 112 -30.64 -32.68 -9.47
N PRO A 113 -31.90 -33.17 -9.54
CA PRO A 113 -32.45 -34.09 -8.56
C PRO A 113 -31.61 -35.36 -8.42
N GLU A 114 -31.46 -35.87 -7.18
CA GLU A 114 -30.60 -37.02 -6.89
C GLU A 114 -30.96 -38.29 -7.67
N LYS A 115 -32.25 -38.45 -8.04
CA LYS A 115 -32.77 -39.57 -8.83
C LYS A 115 -32.26 -39.57 -10.28
N GLU A 116 -31.89 -38.40 -10.78
CA GLU A 116 -31.42 -38.17 -12.16
C GLU A 116 -29.90 -38.02 -12.23
N LYS A 117 -29.21 -37.95 -11.08
CA LYS A 117 -27.76 -37.88 -11.02
C LYS A 117 -27.10 -39.21 -11.41
N ASN A 118 -26.36 -39.18 -12.51
CA ASN A 118 -25.44 -40.26 -12.89
C ASN A 118 -24.15 -40.24 -12.03
N LYS A 119 -23.33 -41.30 -12.16
CA LYS A 119 -22.03 -41.41 -11.45
C LYS A 119 -21.05 -40.29 -11.80
N LYS A 120 -21.11 -39.75 -13.02
CA LYS A 120 -20.22 -38.66 -13.46
C LYS A 120 -20.54 -37.37 -12.73
N HIS A 121 -21.82 -37.05 -12.51
CA HIS A 121 -22.24 -35.88 -11.74
C HIS A 121 -21.70 -35.95 -10.31
N LYS A 122 -21.78 -37.12 -9.66
CA LYS A 122 -21.25 -37.31 -8.30
C LYS A 122 -19.73 -37.12 -8.24
N GLN A 123 -19.00 -37.69 -9.20
CA GLN A 123 -17.54 -37.51 -9.29
C GLN A 123 -17.14 -36.05 -9.54
N GLN A 124 -17.85 -35.36 -10.44
CA GLN A 124 -17.61 -33.95 -10.71
C GLN A 124 -17.95 -33.06 -9.50
N GLU A 125 -19.02 -33.37 -8.78
CA GLU A 125 -19.41 -32.69 -7.54
C GLU A 125 -18.28 -32.78 -6.48
N GLU A 126 -17.77 -33.99 -6.23
CA GLU A 126 -16.64 -34.22 -5.32
C GLU A 126 -15.36 -33.49 -5.78
N GLU A 127 -15.04 -33.53 -7.07
CA GLU A 127 -13.86 -32.85 -7.62
C GLU A 127 -13.96 -31.32 -7.45
N LEU A 128 -15.13 -30.73 -7.74
CA LEU A 128 -15.37 -29.30 -7.57
C LEU A 128 -15.25 -28.89 -6.10
N ILE A 129 -15.81 -29.68 -5.19
CA ILE A 129 -15.70 -29.42 -3.74
C ILE A 129 -14.23 -29.42 -3.31
N LEU A 130 -13.43 -30.40 -3.75
CA LEU A 130 -12.00 -30.46 -3.44
C LEU A 130 -11.22 -29.27 -4.00
N LYS A 131 -11.52 -28.84 -5.23
CA LYS A 131 -10.89 -27.65 -5.83
C LYS A 131 -11.25 -26.38 -5.07
N ILE A 132 -12.52 -26.19 -4.72
CA ILE A 132 -12.99 -25.04 -3.93
C ILE A 132 -12.27 -25.01 -2.58
N HIS A 133 -12.19 -26.15 -1.89
CA HIS A 133 -11.53 -26.25 -0.60
C HIS A 133 -10.05 -25.84 -0.67
N LYS A 134 -9.32 -26.31 -1.68
CA LYS A 134 -7.92 -25.91 -1.91
C LYS A 134 -7.75 -24.42 -2.14
N LEU A 135 -8.65 -23.80 -2.91
CA LEU A 135 -8.59 -22.35 -3.15
C LEU A 135 -8.93 -21.54 -1.89
N VAL A 136 -9.90 -22.00 -1.08
CA VAL A 136 -10.21 -21.39 0.21
C VAL A 136 -9.00 -21.47 1.14
N GLN A 137 -8.34 -22.63 1.25
CA GLN A 137 -7.10 -22.75 2.02
C GLN A 137 -6.02 -21.79 1.53
N LYS A 138 -5.82 -21.70 0.22
CA LYS A 138 -4.84 -20.76 -0.36
C LYS A 138 -5.17 -19.30 0.01
N ARG A 139 -6.45 -18.93 0.02
CA ARG A 139 -6.88 -17.59 0.43
C ARG A 139 -6.64 -17.37 1.92
N ASP A 140 -6.88 -18.37 2.76
CA ASP A 140 -6.65 -18.27 4.20
C ASP A 140 -5.15 -18.02 4.47
N PHE A 141 -4.25 -18.73 3.78
CA PHE A 141 -2.80 -18.42 3.84
C PHE A 141 -2.45 -17.02 3.35
N LEU A 142 -3.10 -16.53 2.30
CA LEU A 142 -2.88 -15.16 1.80
C LEU A 142 -3.26 -14.11 2.83
N VAL A 143 -4.33 -14.34 3.60
CA VAL A 143 -4.75 -13.45 4.69
C VAL A 143 -3.71 -13.45 5.82
N ASP A 144 -3.22 -14.64 6.20
CA ASP A 144 -2.17 -14.77 7.22
C ASP A 144 -0.88 -14.04 6.79
N ASP A 145 -0.44 -14.23 5.54
CA ASP A 145 0.74 -13.57 4.99
C ASP A 145 0.60 -12.04 4.98
N ALA A 146 -0.59 -11.53 4.61
CA ALA A 146 -0.87 -10.09 4.63
C ALA A 146 -0.85 -9.51 6.05
N GLU A 147 -1.36 -10.24 7.04
CA GLU A 147 -1.32 -9.81 8.44
C GLU A 147 0.12 -9.80 8.98
N VAL A 148 0.94 -10.79 8.61
CA VAL A 148 2.37 -10.81 8.98
C VAL A 148 3.09 -9.58 8.42
N GLU A 149 2.85 -9.23 7.15
CA GLU A 149 3.47 -8.05 6.54
C GLU A 149 3.03 -6.76 7.25
N ARG A 150 1.74 -6.63 7.57
CA ARG A 150 1.20 -5.49 8.33
C ARG A 150 1.84 -5.33 9.71
N LEU A 151 2.05 -6.45 10.42
CA LEU A 151 2.71 -6.45 11.72
C LEU A 151 4.18 -6.04 11.61
N ARG A 152 4.88 -6.50 10.56
CA ARG A 152 6.26 -6.15 10.29
C ARG A 152 6.42 -4.65 10.05
N GLU A 153 5.62 -4.08 9.15
CA GLU A 153 5.63 -2.64 8.85
C GLU A 153 5.39 -1.79 10.12
N LYS A 154 4.45 -2.22 10.97
CA LYS A 154 4.15 -1.52 12.22
C LYS A 154 5.32 -1.54 13.21
N GLU A 155 6.08 -2.63 13.26
CA GLU A 155 7.27 -2.70 14.11
C GLU A 155 8.41 -1.86 13.53
N GLU A 156 8.62 -1.86 12.22
CA GLU A 156 9.60 -0.98 11.54
C GLU A 156 9.33 0.51 11.87
N ASP A 157 8.06 0.94 11.79
CA ASP A 157 7.66 2.33 12.09
C ASP A 157 7.88 2.67 13.57
N LYS A 158 7.59 1.73 14.47
CA LYS A 158 7.78 1.89 15.91
C LYS A 158 9.26 2.00 16.27
N GLU A 159 10.12 1.17 15.69
CA GLU A 159 11.57 1.25 15.86
C GLU A 159 12.12 2.59 15.37
N MET A 160 11.64 3.07 14.21
CA MET A 160 12.04 4.38 13.66
C MET A 160 11.60 5.53 14.57
N ALA A 161 10.35 5.50 15.07
CA ALA A 161 9.84 6.52 15.98
C ALA A 161 10.60 6.56 17.31
N GLU A 162 10.88 5.39 17.89
CA GLU A 162 11.66 5.29 19.13
C GLU A 162 13.11 5.74 18.94
N PHE A 163 13.73 5.40 17.81
CA PHE A 163 15.06 5.89 17.45
C PHE A 163 15.11 7.42 17.37
N LEU A 164 14.17 8.03 16.65
CA LEU A 164 14.08 9.49 16.54
C LEU A 164 13.82 10.14 17.90
N ARG A 165 12.91 9.59 18.70
CA ARG A 165 12.64 10.07 20.06
C ARG A 165 13.89 10.01 20.94
N LEU A 166 14.69 8.95 20.86
CA LEU A 166 15.96 8.84 21.58
C LEU A 166 16.98 9.89 21.13
N LYS A 167 17.10 10.13 19.81
CA LYS A 167 18.06 11.09 19.24
C LYS A 167 17.66 12.55 19.44
N LEU A 168 16.37 12.85 19.44
CA LEU A 168 15.85 14.22 19.55
C LEU A 168 15.61 14.66 21.00
N ARG A 169 15.45 13.71 21.95
CA ARG A 169 15.29 14.01 23.39
C ARG A 169 16.30 15.05 23.94
N PRO A 170 17.61 14.98 23.64
CA PRO A 170 18.58 15.99 24.10
C PRO A 170 18.34 17.40 23.54
N LEU A 171 17.80 17.50 22.32
CA LEU A 171 17.46 18.79 21.69
C LEU A 171 16.20 19.38 22.33
N GLU A 172 15.19 18.56 22.61
CA GLU A 172 13.98 18.99 23.31
C GLU A 172 14.28 19.49 24.73
N GLN A 173 15.21 18.85 25.44
CA GLN A 173 15.66 19.28 26.77
C GLN A 173 16.41 20.62 26.70
N LYS A 174 17.26 20.83 25.69
CA LYS A 174 17.93 22.13 25.47
C LYS A 174 16.95 23.26 25.16
N LEU A 175 15.92 23.00 24.36
CA LEU A 175 14.88 23.99 24.04
C LEU A 175 14.00 24.33 25.26
N LYS A 176 13.75 23.36 26.15
CA LYS A 176 13.00 23.56 27.41
C LYS A 176 13.85 24.24 28.51
N ALA A 177 15.17 24.16 28.43
CA ALA A 177 16.09 24.76 29.40
C ALA A 177 16.39 26.26 29.15
N THR A 178 15.99 26.84 28.02
CA THR A 178 16.02 28.30 27.81
C THR A 178 14.91 28.97 28.62
N PRO A 179 15.21 29.74 29.68
CA PRO A 179 14.20 30.38 30.49
C PRO A 179 13.67 31.63 29.76
N ASN A 180 12.37 31.62 29.49
CA ASN A 180 11.46 32.76 29.58
C ASN A 180 12.11 34.16 29.41
N SER A 181 12.51 34.53 28.19
CA SER A 181 12.59 35.95 27.82
C SER A 181 11.17 36.46 27.67
N GLN A 182 10.76 37.24 28.68
CA GLN A 182 9.49 37.93 28.80
C GLN A 182 9.04 38.51 27.44
N LYS A 183 7.92 38.01 26.91
CA LYS A 183 7.18 38.76 25.87
C LYS A 183 6.56 39.98 26.56
N PRO A 184 6.87 41.23 26.16
CA PRO A 184 5.99 42.34 26.46
C PRO A 184 4.65 42.07 25.76
N LYS A 185 3.54 42.17 26.48
CA LYS A 185 2.20 42.26 25.88
C LYS A 185 2.20 43.44 24.91
N ARG A 186 2.37 43.17 23.61
CA ARG A 186 2.12 44.16 22.56
C ARG A 186 0.61 44.24 22.40
N GLN A 187 0.04 45.37 22.79
CA GLN A 187 -1.36 45.72 22.56
C GLN A 187 -1.61 45.66 21.04
N ILE A 188 -2.66 44.94 20.65
CA ILE A 188 -3.18 44.90 19.28
C ILE A 188 -4.02 46.17 19.10
N PRO A 189 -3.71 47.07 18.14
CA PRO A 189 -4.65 48.11 17.74
C PRO A 189 -5.85 47.48 17.02
N GLU A 190 -7.06 47.88 17.39
CA GLU A 190 -8.30 47.47 16.73
C GLU A 190 -8.27 47.82 15.22
N PRO A 191 -8.65 46.89 14.33
CA PRO A 191 -8.91 47.21 12.93
C PRO A 191 -10.35 47.71 12.71
N PRO A 192 -10.57 48.67 11.80
CA PRO A 192 -11.84 49.38 11.62
C PRO A 192 -12.99 48.49 11.09
N PRO A 193 -14.24 48.87 11.36
CA PRO A 193 -15.40 48.05 11.08
C PRO A 193 -15.78 48.16 9.61
N ASN A 194 -15.65 47.07 8.85
CA ASN A 194 -16.56 46.68 7.77
C ASN A 194 -15.99 45.50 6.97
N LYS A 195 -16.52 44.30 7.24
CA LYS A 195 -16.88 43.23 6.28
C LYS A 195 -17.25 41.95 7.06
N PRO A 196 -18.27 41.20 6.62
CA PRO A 196 -18.91 40.18 7.44
C PRO A 196 -18.02 38.93 7.62
N PHE A 197 -17.84 38.58 8.89
CA PHE A 197 -17.29 37.32 9.38
C PHE A 197 -18.31 36.20 9.14
N ILE A 198 -17.94 35.13 8.43
CA ILE A 198 -18.69 33.87 8.48
C ILE A 198 -18.06 33.03 9.58
N THR A 199 -18.77 32.99 10.70
CA THR A 199 -18.45 32.25 11.91
C THR A 199 -18.53 30.75 11.66
N LYS A 200 -17.62 30.00 12.29
CA LYS A 200 -17.66 28.54 12.42
C LYS A 200 -19.06 28.08 12.88
N SER A 201 -19.77 27.38 12.00
CA SER A 201 -20.92 26.52 12.31
C SER A 201 -20.99 25.43 11.24
N GLY A 202 -20.97 24.16 11.64
CA GLY A 202 -21.17 23.07 10.68
C GLY A 202 -20.62 21.69 11.03
N ALA A 203 -20.50 21.32 12.31
CA ALA A 203 -20.48 19.91 12.68
C ALA A 203 -21.92 19.36 12.58
N ALA A 204 -22.42 19.14 11.36
CA ALA A 204 -23.64 18.38 11.05
C ALA A 204 -23.87 18.29 9.53
N ILE A 205 -23.09 17.46 8.82
CA ILE A 205 -23.55 16.80 7.59
C ILE A 205 -23.04 15.35 7.60
N ILE A 206 -23.62 14.55 8.49
CA ILE A 206 -23.76 13.10 8.26
C ILE A 206 -25.27 12.90 8.19
N LYS A 207 -25.80 12.97 6.97
CA LYS A 207 -27.16 12.52 6.66
C LYS A 207 -27.22 12.08 5.20
N ASP A 208 -27.49 10.78 5.06
CA ASP A 208 -28.17 10.15 3.93
C ASP A 208 -27.40 9.92 2.62
N CYS A 209 -26.56 8.87 2.62
CA CYS A 209 -26.34 8.03 1.44
C CYS A 209 -26.68 6.56 1.77
N CYS A 210 -27.89 6.31 2.25
CA CYS A 210 -28.55 5.01 2.14
C CYS A 210 -29.69 5.15 1.13
N GLY A 211 -29.40 4.87 -0.14
CA GLY A 211 -30.41 4.79 -1.20
C GLY A 211 -31.21 3.50 -1.05
N VAL A 212 -32.44 3.62 -0.55
CA VAL A 212 -33.44 2.55 -0.54
C VAL A 212 -34.24 2.61 -1.85
N ALA A 213 -34.51 1.43 -2.40
CA ALA A 213 -35.68 1.02 -3.20
C ALA A 213 -35.41 0.60 -4.65
N GLN A 214 -35.16 -0.70 -4.83
CA GLN A 214 -35.99 -1.55 -5.69
C GLN A 214 -35.65 -3.04 -5.48
N CYS A 215 -36.27 -3.65 -4.45
CA CYS A 215 -36.52 -5.08 -4.43
C CYS A 215 -38.00 -5.27 -4.76
N ALA A 216 -38.29 -5.69 -5.99
CA ALA A 216 -39.60 -6.24 -6.33
C ALA A 216 -39.56 -7.74 -6.04
N VAL A 217 -40.43 -8.18 -5.14
CA VAL A 217 -40.82 -9.57 -4.98
C VAL A 217 -41.93 -9.84 -5.99
N MET A 218 -41.66 -10.68 -6.99
CA MET A 218 -42.58 -11.66 -7.61
C MET A 218 -41.75 -12.72 -8.32
#